data_AF-A0A3N5JJN5-F1
#
_entry.id   AF-A0A3N5JJN5-F1
#
_cell.length_a   1.000
_cell.length_b   1.000
_cell.length_c   1.000
_cell.angle_alpha   90.00
_cell.angle_beta   90.00
_cell.angle_gamma   90.00
#
_symmetry.space_group_name_H-M   'P 1'
#
loop_
_entity.id
_entity.type
_entity.pdbx_description
1 polymer ?
#
loop_
_entity_poly.entity_id
_entity_poly.type
_entity_poly.pdbx_seq_one_letter_code
_entity_poly.pdbx_strand_id
1 'polypeptide(L)'
;KQGLGFRWSVVGPLEHADLAGVDTHSATVSLLFPLLSTDTDPPPLFAELVAKGRLGAKTGAGVYEYGPGEVERILARRNAMLIDFIKVLKKHPPLRATPSESI
;
A
#
# COMPACT_ATOMS: atom_id res chain seq x y z
N LYS A 1 -15.41 -2.50 4.35
CA LYS A 1 -13.96 -2.84 4.25
C LYS A 1 -13.16 -1.55 4.36
N GLN A 2 -12.05 -1.52 5.12
CA GLN A 2 -11.22 -0.31 5.22
C GLN A 2 -10.33 -0.17 3.97
N GLY A 3 -10.35 1.02 3.37
CA GLY A 3 -9.67 1.33 2.09
C GLY A 3 -8.22 1.78 2.23
N LEU A 4 -7.68 2.40 1.17
CA LEU A 4 -6.26 2.79 1.06
C LEU A 4 -5.81 3.74 2.17
N GLY A 5 -6.56 4.81 2.44
CA GLY A 5 -6.19 5.82 3.45
C GLY A 5 -6.00 5.25 4.86
N PHE A 6 -6.79 4.23 5.23
CA PHE A 6 -6.66 3.56 6.52
C PHE A 6 -5.35 2.76 6.63
N ARG A 7 -4.91 2.14 5.53
CA ARG A 7 -3.66 1.38 5.50
C ARG A 7 -2.46 2.32 5.43
N TRP A 8 -2.59 3.40 4.65
CA TRP A 8 -1.53 4.39 4.44
C TRP A 8 -1.21 5.26 5.66
N SER A 9 -2.16 5.41 6.59
CA SER A 9 -1.90 6.13 7.85
C SER A 9 -0.93 5.40 8.78
N VAL A 10 -0.72 4.10 8.58
CA VAL A 10 0.15 3.25 9.40
C VAL A 10 1.46 2.93 8.68
N VAL A 11 1.39 2.69 7.38
CA VAL A 11 2.52 2.40 6.50
C VAL A 11 2.33 3.24 5.25
N GLY A 12 3.22 4.21 5.01
CA GLY A 12 3.08 5.16 3.90
C GLY A 12 2.95 4.48 2.53
N PRO A 13 2.44 5.18 1.50
CA PRO A 13 2.10 4.58 0.21
C PRO A 13 3.28 3.88 -0.49
N LEU A 14 4.50 4.42 -0.38
CA LEU A 14 5.70 3.83 -0.98
C LEU A 14 6.15 2.56 -0.24
N GLU A 15 6.18 2.60 1.10
CA GLU A 15 6.50 1.42 1.91
C GLU A 15 5.42 0.34 1.75
N HIS A 16 4.16 0.74 1.59
CA HIS A 16 3.07 -0.17 1.26
C HIS A 16 3.27 -0.86 -0.08
N ALA A 17 3.74 -0.11 -1.09
CA ALA A 17 4.07 -0.66 -2.40
C ALA A 17 5.22 -1.68 -2.31
N ASP A 18 6.28 -1.37 -1.56
CA ASP A 18 7.38 -2.30 -1.32
C ASP A 18 6.94 -3.58 -0.58
N LEU A 19 6.07 -3.46 0.42
CA LEU A 19 5.53 -4.62 1.15
C LEU A 19 4.62 -5.50 0.29
N ALA A 20 3.91 -4.91 -0.67
CA ALA A 20 3.03 -5.64 -1.60
C ALA A 20 3.78 -6.21 -2.82
N GLY A 21 4.92 -5.62 -3.16
CA GLY A 21 5.67 -5.90 -4.38
C GLY A 21 5.50 -4.77 -5.39
N VAL A 22 6.64 -4.19 -5.81
CA VAL A 22 6.68 -3.12 -6.83
C VAL A 22 6.24 -3.65 -8.19
N ASP A 23 6.60 -4.89 -8.51
CA ASP A 23 6.18 -5.57 -9.74
C ASP A 23 4.66 -5.80 -9.80
N THR A 24 4.05 -6.22 -8.69
CA THR A 24 2.60 -6.35 -8.57
C THR A 24 1.90 -5.00 -8.79
N HIS A 25 2.48 -3.92 -8.24
CA HIS A 25 1.99 -2.56 -8.44
C HIS A 25 2.10 -2.13 -9.91
N SER A 26 3.25 -2.34 -10.55
CA SER A 26 3.45 -2.02 -11.97
C SER A 26 2.45 -2.73 -12.87
N ALA A 27 2.20 -4.03 -12.66
CA ALA A 27 1.22 -4.79 -13.43
C ALA A 27 -0.21 -4.23 -13.26
N THR A 28 -0.57 -3.86 -12.03
CA THR A 28 -1.88 -3.27 -11.71
C THR A 28 -2.04 -1.90 -12.39
N VAL A 29 -1.01 -1.07 -12.32
CA VAL A 29 -0.98 0.27 -12.91
C VAL A 29 -1.10 0.20 -14.44
N SER A 30 -0.34 -0.66 -15.12
CA SER A 30 -0.42 -0.83 -16.57
C SER A 30 -1.81 -1.26 -17.06
N LEU A 31 -2.57 -1.99 -16.24
CA LEU A 31 -3.94 -2.38 -16.57
C LEU A 31 -4.96 -1.26 -16.32
N LEU A 32 -4.82 -0.52 -15.21
CA LEU A 32 -5.84 0.41 -14.72
C LEU A 32 -5.63 1.85 -15.17
N PHE A 33 -4.40 2.31 -15.33
CA PHE A 33 -4.11 3.71 -15.67
C PHE A 33 -4.74 4.17 -16.98
N PRO A 34 -4.75 3.37 -18.08
CA PRO A 34 -5.44 3.75 -19.31
C PRO A 34 -6.95 4.04 -19.14
N LEU A 35 -7.57 3.54 -18.06
CA LEU A 35 -8.99 3.73 -17.75
C LEU A 35 -9.26 4.85 -16.74
N LEU A 36 -8.25 5.30 -16.00
CA LEU A 36 -8.40 6.18 -14.83
C LEU A 36 -7.59 7.47 -14.93
N SER A 37 -6.63 7.53 -15.85
CA SER A 37 -5.60 8.56 -15.91
C SER A 37 -5.31 8.94 -17.36
N THR A 38 -4.95 10.20 -17.57
CA THR A 38 -4.37 10.65 -18.84
C THR A 38 -2.89 10.28 -18.96
N ASP A 39 -2.22 10.04 -17.84
CA ASP A 39 -0.90 9.39 -17.81
C ASP A 39 -1.09 7.88 -17.85
N THR A 40 -0.64 7.25 -18.94
CA THR A 40 -0.84 5.81 -19.19
C THR A 40 0.33 4.94 -18.73
N ASP A 41 1.47 5.56 -18.41
CA ASP A 41 2.69 4.84 -18.04
C ASP A 41 2.87 4.75 -16.52
N PRO A 42 3.41 3.63 -16.00
CA PRO A 42 3.78 3.55 -14.60
C PRO A 42 4.87 4.58 -14.25
N PRO A 43 4.92 5.07 -12.99
CA PRO A 43 5.96 6.00 -12.57
C PRO A 43 7.36 5.48 -12.94
N PRO A 44 8.23 6.28 -13.58
CA PRO A 44 9.55 5.81 -14.06
C PRO A 44 10.37 5.10 -12.98
N LEU A 45 10.27 5.59 -11.74
CA LEU A 45 10.89 4.98 -10.57
C LEU A 45 10.56 3.49 -10.43
N PHE A 46 9.30 3.09 -10.62
CA PHE A 46 8.91 1.69 -10.42
C PHE A 46 9.44 0.79 -11.54
N ALA A 47 9.46 1.29 -12.78
CA ALA A 47 10.07 0.58 -13.90
C ALA A 47 11.58 0.36 -13.66
N GLU A 48 12.30 1.38 -13.15
CA GLU A 48 13.71 1.25 -12.80
C GLU A 48 13.96 0.25 -11.66
N LEU A 49 13.14 0.28 -10.62
CA LEU A 49 13.25 -0.64 -9.48
C LEU A 49 13.04 -2.09 -9.93
N VAL A 50 12.01 -2.34 -10.76
CA VAL A 50 11.77 -3.67 -11.34
C VAL A 50 12.93 -4.13 -12.21
N ALA A 51 13.46 -3.26 -13.09
CA ALA A 51 14.62 -3.57 -13.93
C ALA A 51 15.88 -3.91 -13.12
N LYS A 52 16.05 -3.30 -11.94
CA LYS A 52 17.14 -3.57 -10.99
C LYS A 52 16.88 -4.79 -10.09
N GLY A 53 15.76 -5.48 -10.24
CA GLY A 53 15.37 -6.61 -9.35
C GLY A 53 15.00 -6.18 -7.93
N ARG A 54 14.78 -4.89 -7.69
CA ARG A 54 14.39 -4.30 -6.40
C ARG A 54 12.86 -4.31 -6.28
N LEU A 55 12.31 -5.49 -6.04
CA LEU A 55 10.87 -5.74 -6.07
C LEU A 55 10.17 -5.43 -4.74
N GLY A 56 10.85 -4.79 -3.79
CA GLY A 56 10.33 -4.45 -2.47
C GLY A 56 10.86 -5.36 -1.36
N ALA A 57 10.08 -5.48 -0.29
CA ALA A 57 10.47 -6.22 0.91
C ALA A 57 10.82 -7.69 0.63
N LYS A 58 10.17 -8.31 -0.37
CA LYS A 58 10.42 -9.71 -0.77
C LYS A 58 11.81 -9.97 -1.35
N THR A 59 12.48 -8.94 -1.86
CA THR A 59 13.85 -9.01 -2.41
C THR A 59 14.86 -8.31 -1.51
N GLY A 60 14.46 -7.87 -0.32
CA GLY A 60 15.30 -7.10 0.60
C GLY A 60 15.49 -5.63 0.19
N ALA A 61 14.92 -5.19 -0.93
CA ALA A 61 15.07 -3.82 -1.42
C ALA A 61 13.97 -3.47 -2.43
N GLY A 62 13.43 -2.26 -2.32
CA GLY A 62 12.53 -1.60 -3.27
C GLY A 62 12.84 -0.10 -3.30
N VAL A 63 11.84 0.72 -3.00
CA VAL A 63 12.04 2.14 -2.64
C VAL A 63 12.94 2.26 -1.40
N TYR A 64 12.75 1.38 -0.42
CA TYR A 64 13.58 1.28 0.78
C TYR A 64 14.48 0.05 0.76
N GLU A 65 15.53 0.05 1.60
CA GLU A 65 16.33 -1.14 1.90
C GLU A 65 15.72 -1.85 3.12
N TYR A 66 15.72 -3.17 3.11
CA TYR A 66 15.17 -3.99 4.19
C TYR A 66 16.23 -4.92 4.74
N GLY A 67 16.69 -4.63 5.96
CA GLY A 67 17.66 -5.46 6.66
C GLY A 67 17.05 -6.75 7.22
N PRO A 68 17.88 -7.68 7.72
CA PRO A 68 17.41 -8.92 8.35
C PRO A 68 16.42 -8.65 9.50
N GLY A 69 15.28 -9.32 9.44
CA GLY A 69 14.23 -9.20 10.46
C GLY A 69 13.42 -7.89 10.42
N GLU A 70 13.74 -6.96 9.52
CA GLU A 70 13.10 -5.64 9.47
C GLU A 70 11.67 -5.72 8.97
N VAL A 71 11.44 -6.50 7.91
CA VAL A 71 10.12 -6.71 7.33
C VAL A 71 9.17 -7.29 8.39
N GLU A 72 9.62 -8.27 9.17
CA GLU A 72 8.85 -8.89 10.25
C GLU A 72 8.48 -7.87 11.33
N ARG A 73 9.43 -7.00 11.71
CA ARG A 73 9.18 -5.92 12.69
C ARG A 73 8.17 -4.91 12.17
N ILE A 74 8.29 -4.49 10.90
CA ILE A 74 7.35 -3.57 10.25
C ILE A 74 5.95 -4.19 10.21
N LEU A 75 5.83 -5.44 9.76
CA LEU A 75 4.56 -6.15 9.68
C LEU A 75 3.91 -6.31 11.06
N ALA A 76 4.68 -6.67 12.08
CA ALA A 76 4.20 -6.79 13.46
C ALA A 76 3.68 -5.45 13.98
N ARG A 77 4.46 -4.38 13.84
CA ARG A 77 4.08 -3.03 14.28
C ARG A 77 2.86 -2.51 13.54
N ARG A 78 2.82 -2.66 12.20
CA ARG A 78 1.67 -2.30 11.37
C ARG A 78 0.41 -3.00 11.85
N ASN A 79 0.47 -4.32 12.06
CA ASN A 79 -0.69 -5.11 12.48
C ASN A 79 -1.23 -4.65 13.84
N ALA A 80 -0.34 -4.42 14.81
CA ALA A 80 -0.73 -3.90 16.12
C ALA A 80 -1.45 -2.55 16.01
N MET A 81 -0.86 -1.60 15.26
CA MET A 81 -1.46 -0.27 15.06
C MET A 81 -2.81 -0.32 14.36
N LEU A 82 -2.95 -1.13 13.29
CA LEU A 82 -4.23 -1.28 12.59
C LEU A 82 -5.32 -1.89 13.47
N ILE A 83 -4.97 -2.88 14.31
CA ILE A 83 -5.90 -3.47 15.29
C ILE A 83 -6.37 -2.41 16.27
N ASP A 84 -5.47 -1.59 16.80
CA ASP A 84 -5.82 -0.53 17.75
C ASP A 84 -6.68 0.55 17.10
N PHE A 85 -6.38 0.95 15.87
CA PHE A 85 -7.22 1.88 15.12
C PHE A 85 -8.62 1.30 14.85
N ILE A 86 -8.73 0.00 14.54
CA ILE A 86 -10.03 -0.66 14.39
C ILE A 86 -10.82 -0.59 15.70
N LYS A 87 -10.19 -0.80 16.86
CA LYS A 87 -10.87 -0.66 18.17
C LYS A 87 -11.39 0.76 18.37
N VAL A 88 -10.59 1.78 18.04
CA VAL A 88 -11.01 3.19 18.12
C VAL A 88 -12.19 3.45 17.19
N LEU A 89 -12.12 3.04 15.92
CA LEU A 89 -13.19 3.25 14.95
C LEU A 89 -14.47 2.48 15.29
N LYS A 90 -14.37 1.33 15.96
CA LYS A 90 -15.55 0.61 16.49
C LYS A 90 -16.21 1.37 17.63
N LYS A 91 -15.41 2.00 18.50
CA LYS A 91 -15.90 2.83 19.61
C LYS A 91 -16.45 4.17 19.13
N HIS A 92 -15.83 4.73 18.08
CA HIS A 92 -16.14 6.03 17.50
C HIS A 92 -16.25 5.87 15.98
N PRO A 93 -17.42 5.44 15.47
CA PRO A 93 -17.63 5.25 14.05
C PRO A 93 -17.45 6.57 13.28
N PRO A 94 -17.05 6.52 11.99
CA PRO A 94 -16.90 7.72 11.16
C PRO A 94 -18.22 8.49 11.08
N LEU A 95 -18.13 9.82 11.06
CA LEU A 95 -19.30 10.72 11.03
C LEU A 95 -20.25 10.48 9.83
N ARG A 96 -19.73 9.94 8.73
CA ARG A 96 -20.52 9.46 7.58
C ARG A 96 -19.97 8.12 7.12
N ALA A 97 -20.71 7.05 7.42
CA ALA A 97 -20.34 5.69 7.06
C ALA A 97 -21.36 5.02 6.13
N THR A 98 -22.01 5.78 5.24
CA THR A 98 -22.73 5.35 4.01
C THR A 98 -23.45 6.56 3.40
N PRO A 99 -23.44 6.77 2.06
CA PRO A 99 -24.67 7.17 1.41
C PRO A 99 -25.63 6.00 1.58
N SER A 100 -26.81 6.25 2.16
CA SER A 100 -27.90 5.28 2.13
C SER A 100 -28.05 4.71 0.73
N GLU A 101 -28.38 3.42 0.64
CA GLU A 101 -28.90 2.82 -0.58
C GLU A 101 -29.95 3.74 -1.19
N SER A 102 -29.59 4.35 -2.32
CA SER A 102 -30.50 5.07 -3.20
C SER A 102 -29.81 5.17 -4.56
N ILE A 103 -29.93 4.09 -5.33
CA ILE A 103 -30.48 4.01 -6.69
C ILE A 103 -30.78 2.52 -6.93
#